data_AF-A0A921ZJ37-F1
#
_entry.id   AF-A0A921ZJ37-F1
#
_cell.length_a   1.000
_cell.length_b   1.000
_cell.length_c   1.000
_cell.angle_alpha   90.00
_cell.angle_beta   90.00
_cell.angle_gamma   90.00
#
_symmetry.space_group_name_H-M   'P 1'
#
loop_
_entity.id
_entity.type
_entity.pdbx_description
1 polymer ?
#
loop_
_entity_poly.entity_id
_entity_poly.type
_entity_poly.pdbx_seq_one_letter_code
_entity_poly.pdbx_strand_id
1 'polypeptide(L)'
;MSTVTILKAICMTELSESRLSLKENLCRGTLRVLAALGVGDAHLRGLVLYHLHAALAERARRYPDLYEELKSEIENCIEQAYHILQGDISAPPDLELRHRYLGPGCDKPQEEKFFILDK
;
A
#
# COMPACT_ATOMS: atom_id res chain seq x y z
N MET A 1 -16.88 7.65 -28.03
CA MET A 1 -17.15 8.25 -26.71
C MET A 1 -17.73 7.18 -25.79
N SER A 2 -16.90 6.61 -24.92
CA SER A 2 -17.36 5.90 -23.74
C SER A 2 -16.38 6.21 -22.64
N THR A 3 -16.81 7.11 -21.78
CA THR A 3 -16.11 7.62 -20.60
C THR A 3 -16.11 6.52 -19.55
N VAL A 4 -15.29 5.50 -19.73
CA VAL A 4 -14.88 4.65 -18.62
C VAL A 4 -13.79 5.44 -17.92
N THR A 5 -14.22 6.26 -16.98
CA THR A 5 -13.38 6.72 -15.87
C THR A 5 -12.92 5.46 -15.15
N ILE A 6 -11.87 4.82 -15.68
CA ILE A 6 -10.95 4.05 -14.86
C ILE A 6 -10.58 5.06 -13.79
N LEU A 7 -11.07 4.85 -12.57
CA LEU A 7 -10.54 5.48 -11.37
C LEU A 7 -9.04 5.36 -11.51
N LYS A 8 -8.39 6.42 -12.00
CA LYS A 8 -6.95 6.52 -12.06
C LYS A 8 -6.59 6.33 -10.60
N ALA A 9 -6.08 5.15 -10.25
CA ALA A 9 -5.60 4.87 -8.92
C ALA A 9 -4.72 6.07 -8.58
N ILE A 10 -5.13 6.86 -7.59
CA ILE A 10 -4.47 8.13 -7.34
C ILE A 10 -3.00 7.80 -7.15
N CYS A 11 -2.16 8.28 -8.06
CA CYS A 11 -0.74 8.00 -8.03
C CYS A 11 -0.23 8.59 -6.72
N MET A 12 0.31 7.74 -5.83
CA MET A 12 0.68 8.19 -4.48
C MET A 12 1.69 9.35 -4.54
N THR A 13 2.52 9.36 -5.59
CA THR A 13 3.52 10.41 -5.88
C THR A 13 2.89 11.78 -6.19
N GLU A 14 1.65 11.83 -6.70
CA GLU A 14 0.94 13.07 -7.04
C GLU A 14 0.18 13.69 -5.85
N LEU A 15 0.10 12.99 -4.71
CA LEU A 15 -0.62 13.48 -3.53
C LEU A 15 0.17 14.57 -2.78
N SER A 16 -0.50 15.67 -2.43
CA SER A 16 0.03 16.62 -1.44
C SER A 16 0.22 15.93 -0.08
N GLU A 17 1.11 16.46 0.78
CA GLU A 17 1.35 15.88 2.10
C GLU A 17 0.08 15.74 2.95
N SER A 18 -0.79 16.75 2.91
CA SER A 18 -2.10 16.72 3.59
C SER A 18 -3.02 15.60 3.09
N ARG A 19 -3.02 15.31 1.79
CA ARG A 19 -3.83 14.24 1.20
C ARG A 19 -3.24 12.86 1.47
N LEU A 20 -1.91 12.74 1.46
CA LEU A 20 -1.22 11.51 1.81
C LEU A 20 -1.51 11.14 3.27
N SER A 21 -1.35 12.09 4.20
CA SER A 21 -1.69 11.91 5.62
C SER A 21 -3.17 11.58 5.84
N LEU A 22 -4.09 12.27 5.14
CA LEU A 22 -5.51 11.93 5.20
C LEU A 22 -5.77 10.48 4.77
N LYS A 23 -5.13 10.03 3.68
CA LYS A 23 -5.30 8.67 3.16
C LYS A 23 -4.81 7.63 4.16
N GLU A 24 -3.64 7.83 4.78
CA GLU A 24 -3.12 6.94 5.82
C GLU A 24 -4.10 6.83 6.99
N ASN A 25 -4.59 7.96 7.50
CA ASN A 25 -5.55 8.01 8.59
C ASN A 25 -6.85 7.29 8.25
N LEU A 26 -7.37 7.47 7.04
CA LEU A 26 -8.58 6.79 6.56
C LEU A 26 -8.37 5.28 6.41
N CYS A 27 -7.22 4.83 5.90
CA CYS A 27 -6.94 3.40 5.78
C CYS A 27 -6.77 2.75 7.16
N ARG A 28 -6.01 3.35 8.09
CA ARG A 28 -5.88 2.87 9.47
C ARG A 28 -7.22 2.88 10.22
N GLY A 29 -8.05 3.89 10.00
CA GLY A 29 -9.41 3.96 10.55
C GLY A 29 -10.30 2.83 10.03
N THR A 30 -10.31 2.64 8.71
CA THR A 30 -11.08 1.58 8.05
C THR A 30 -10.65 0.20 8.50
N LEU A 31 -9.34 -0.08 8.59
CA LEU A 31 -8.84 -1.38 9.08
C LEU A 31 -9.27 -1.65 10.52
N ARG A 32 -9.30 -0.64 11.40
CA ARG A 32 -9.83 -0.77 12.76
C ARG A 32 -11.32 -1.11 12.75
N VAL A 33 -12.11 -0.49 11.88
CA VAL A 33 -13.54 -0.80 11.73
C VAL A 33 -13.73 -2.24 11.23
N LEU A 34 -13.02 -2.64 10.17
CA LEU A 34 -13.09 -4.00 9.62
C LEU A 34 -12.71 -5.05 10.68
N ALA A 35 -11.66 -4.79 11.47
CA ALA A 35 -11.26 -5.66 12.57
C ALA A 35 -12.32 -5.75 13.67
N ALA A 36 -12.93 -4.62 14.06
CA ALA A 36 -14.01 -4.60 15.06
C ALA A 36 -15.27 -5.34 14.61
N LEU A 37 -15.52 -5.38 13.30
CA LEU A 37 -16.59 -6.16 12.69
C LEU A 37 -16.25 -7.65 12.51
N GLY A 38 -15.03 -8.07 12.86
CA GLY A 38 -14.58 -9.45 12.66
C GLY A 38 -14.39 -9.84 11.19
N VAL A 39 -14.16 -8.86 10.31
CA VAL A 39 -13.90 -9.13 8.89
C VAL A 39 -12.50 -9.72 8.76
N GLY A 40 -12.44 -11.03 8.51
CA GLY A 40 -11.21 -11.77 8.23
C GLY A 40 -10.62 -11.44 6.86
N ASP A 41 -10.21 -12.45 6.09
CA ASP A 41 -9.55 -12.29 4.79
C ASP A 41 -10.53 -11.95 3.66
N ALA A 42 -11.27 -10.86 3.83
CA ALA A 42 -12.13 -10.31 2.80
C ALA A 42 -11.31 -9.49 1.80
N HIS A 43 -11.70 -9.57 0.52
CA HIS A 43 -11.09 -8.82 -0.57
C HIS A 43 -10.92 -7.31 -0.25
N LEU A 44 -11.96 -6.66 0.29
CA LEU A 44 -11.90 -5.24 0.66
C LEU A 44 -10.83 -4.94 1.71
N ARG A 45 -10.60 -5.85 2.67
CA ARG A 45 -9.53 -5.71 3.66
C ARG A 45 -8.17 -5.72 2.97
N GLY A 46 -7.96 -6.64 2.02
CA GLY A 46 -6.77 -6.70 1.19
C GLY A 46 -6.51 -5.39 0.44
N LEU A 47 -7.54 -4.82 -0.20
CA LEU A 47 -7.43 -3.54 -0.91
C LEU A 47 -7.05 -2.38 0.02
N VAL A 48 -7.65 -2.31 1.21
CA VAL A 48 -7.33 -1.26 2.19
C VAL A 48 -5.90 -1.42 2.73
N LEU A 49 -5.46 -2.65 2.99
CA LEU A 49 -4.07 -2.95 3.38
C LEU A 49 -3.07 -2.52 2.31
N TYR A 50 -3.35 -2.85 1.04
CA TYR A 50 -2.53 -2.42 -0.09
C TYR A 50 -2.44 -0.89 -0.18
N HIS A 51 -3.57 -0.18 -0.01
CA HIS A 51 -3.57 1.27 -0.07
C HIS A 51 -2.86 1.94 1.11
N LEU A 52 -2.93 1.34 2.31
CA LEU A 52 -2.13 1.79 3.45
C LEU A 52 -0.64 1.59 3.16
N HIS A 53 -0.25 0.39 2.74
CA HIS A 53 1.12 0.09 2.33
C HIS A 53 1.65 1.11 1.32
N ALA A 54 0.91 1.38 0.24
CA ALA A 54 1.35 2.28 -0.81
C ALA A 54 1.55 3.72 -0.31
N ALA A 55 0.72 4.18 0.63
CA ALA A 55 0.87 5.51 1.24
C ALA A 55 2.07 5.59 2.19
N LEU A 56 2.27 4.56 3.03
CA LEU A 56 3.42 4.49 3.94
C LEU A 56 4.74 4.37 3.17
N ALA A 57 4.77 3.59 2.10
CA ALA A 57 5.92 3.45 1.21
C ALA A 57 6.27 4.80 0.55
N GLU A 58 5.27 5.55 0.09
CA GLU A 58 5.48 6.91 -0.44
C GLU A 58 5.98 7.88 0.64
N ARG A 59 5.45 7.79 1.88
CA ARG A 59 5.95 8.60 3.01
C ARG A 59 7.43 8.31 3.30
N ALA A 60 7.81 7.04 3.37
CA ALA A 60 9.20 6.63 3.56
C ALA A 60 10.11 7.03 2.39
N ARG A 61 9.59 7.07 1.15
CA ARG A 61 10.33 7.58 -0.02
C ARG A 61 10.58 9.09 0.07
N ARG A 62 9.58 9.88 0.50
CA ARG A 62 9.69 11.34 0.68
C ARG A 62 10.57 11.73 1.86
N TYR A 63 10.52 10.92 2.92
CA TYR A 63 11.21 11.16 4.19
C TYR A 63 11.97 9.89 4.60
N PRO A 64 13.16 9.65 4.02
CA PRO A 64 13.95 8.44 4.27
C PRO A 64 14.24 8.16 5.75
N ASP A 65 14.37 9.22 6.56
CA ASP A 65 14.61 9.13 8.00
C ASP A 65 13.46 8.43 8.76
N LEU A 66 12.25 8.41 8.20
CA LEU A 66 11.09 7.72 8.79
C LEU A 66 11.02 6.24 8.43
N TYR A 67 11.88 5.74 7.52
CA TYR A 67 11.75 4.38 7.00
C TYR A 67 11.82 3.33 8.11
N GLU A 68 12.79 3.42 9.03
CA GLU A 68 12.94 2.43 10.11
C GLU A 68 11.71 2.38 11.03
N GLU A 69 11.03 3.51 11.26
CA GLU A 69 9.79 3.56 12.03
C GLU A 69 8.62 2.93 11.28
N LEU A 70 8.55 3.14 9.97
CA LEU A 70 7.42 2.70 9.13
C LEU A 70 7.60 1.28 8.57
N LYS A 71 8.83 0.76 8.54
CA LYS A 71 9.23 -0.48 7.85
C LYS A 71 8.34 -1.66 8.22
N SER A 72 8.16 -1.91 9.52
CA SER A 72 7.36 -3.05 9.98
C SER A 72 5.91 -2.97 9.51
N GLU A 73 5.31 -1.78 9.48
CA GLU A 73 3.94 -1.59 9.01
C GLU A 73 3.85 -1.70 7.49
N ILE A 74 4.83 -1.15 6.75
CA ILE A 74 4.95 -1.29 5.29
C ILE A 74 4.99 -2.77 4.90
N GLU A 75 5.88 -3.54 5.51
CA GLU A 75 6.10 -4.97 5.23
C GLU A 75 4.87 -5.79 5.61
N ASN A 76 4.31 -5.57 6.81
CA ASN A 76 3.13 -6.29 7.28
C ASN A 76 1.88 -6.01 6.43
N CYS A 77 1.69 -4.76 5.99
CA CYS A 77 0.55 -4.42 5.15
C CYS A 77 0.62 -5.09 3.78
N ILE A 78 1.79 -5.10 3.13
CA ILE A 78 1.91 -5.73 1.80
C ILE A 78 1.91 -7.24 1.87
N GLU A 79 2.48 -7.85 2.92
CA GLU A 79 2.42 -9.29 3.14
C GLU A 79 0.97 -9.78 3.26
N GLN A 80 0.18 -9.12 4.11
CA GLN A 80 -1.23 -9.47 4.28
C GLN A 80 -2.07 -9.15 3.05
N ALA A 81 -1.83 -8.01 2.39
CA ALA A 81 -2.52 -7.68 1.15
C ALA A 81 -2.24 -8.71 0.06
N TYR A 82 -0.98 -9.15 -0.07
CA TYR A 82 -0.58 -10.19 -1.01
C TYR A 82 -1.29 -11.51 -0.71
N HIS A 83 -1.26 -11.98 0.54
CA HIS A 83 -1.95 -13.22 0.94
C HIS A 83 -3.45 -13.20 0.62
N ILE A 84 -4.12 -12.06 0.76
CA ILE A 84 -5.57 -11.94 0.52
C ILE A 84 -5.90 -11.80 -0.96
N LEU A 85 -5.09 -11.05 -1.72
CA LEU A 85 -5.42 -10.63 -3.09
C LEU A 85 -4.72 -11.47 -4.17
N GLN A 86 -3.74 -12.30 -3.84
CA GLN A 86 -3.00 -13.09 -4.82
C GLN A 86 -3.96 -13.99 -5.64
N GLY A 87 -3.86 -13.91 -6.97
CA GLY A 87 -4.70 -14.67 -7.89
C GLY A 87 -6.08 -14.07 -8.16
N ASP A 88 -6.44 -12.96 -7.53
CA ASP A 88 -7.66 -12.20 -7.83
C ASP A 88 -7.45 -11.31 -9.06
N ILE A 89 -8.36 -11.36 -10.04
CA ILE A 89 -8.31 -10.55 -11.26
C ILE A 89 -8.41 -9.03 -10.99
N SER A 90 -8.99 -8.67 -9.84
CA SER A 90 -9.15 -7.28 -9.40
C SER A 90 -8.03 -6.79 -8.48
N ALA A 91 -7.02 -7.64 -8.21
CA ALA A 91 -5.84 -7.24 -7.47
C ALA A 91 -5.08 -6.08 -8.18
N PRO A 92 -4.42 -5.19 -7.42
CA PRO A 92 -3.57 -4.17 -8.00
C PRO A 92 -2.48 -4.79 -8.89
N PRO A 93 -2.23 -4.25 -10.09
CA PRO A 93 -1.34 -4.86 -11.08
C PRO A 93 0.14 -4.92 -10.64
N ASP A 94 0.52 -4.07 -9.68
CA ASP A 94 1.87 -4.00 -9.10
C ASP A 94 1.97 -4.68 -7.72
N LEU A 95 0.93 -5.41 -7.27
CA LEU A 95 0.89 -6.08 -5.98
C LEU A 95 2.10 -7.01 -5.76
N GLU A 96 2.39 -7.90 -6.72
CA GLU A 96 3.50 -8.85 -6.61
C GLU A 96 4.86 -8.13 -6.62
N LEU A 97 4.99 -7.07 -7.41
CA LEU A 97 6.21 -6.28 -7.50
C LEU A 97 6.48 -5.59 -6.16
N ARG A 98 5.47 -4.96 -5.57
CA ARG A 98 5.57 -4.32 -4.26
C ARG A 98 5.88 -5.32 -3.16
N HIS A 99 5.21 -6.48 -3.15
CA HIS A 99 5.50 -7.54 -2.20
C HIS A 99 6.97 -7.98 -2.27
N ARG A 100 7.51 -8.18 -3.48
CA ARG A 100 8.90 -8.60 -3.68
C ARG A 100 9.94 -7.56 -3.24
N TYR A 101 9.65 -6.27 -3.37
CA TYR A 101 10.64 -5.20 -3.10
C TYR A 101 10.45 -4.52 -1.74
N LEU A 102 9.23 -4.51 -1.21
CA LEU A 102 8.85 -3.80 0.01
C LEU A 102 8.19 -4.71 1.06
N GLY A 103 8.07 -6.00 0.77
CA GLY A 103 7.66 -7.02 1.73
C GLY A 103 8.83 -7.52 2.59
N PRO A 104 8.51 -8.40 3.55
CA PRO A 104 9.51 -8.96 4.47
C PRO A 104 10.58 -9.77 3.74
N GLY A 105 11.80 -9.77 4.29
CA GLY A 105 12.93 -10.54 3.74
C GLY A 105 13.57 -9.96 2.47
N CYS A 106 13.22 -8.72 2.10
CA CYS A 106 13.92 -8.02 1.01
C CYS A 106 15.24 -7.41 1.51
N ASP A 107 16.36 -7.97 1.06
CA ASP A 107 17.72 -7.56 1.45
C ASP A 107 18.30 -6.40 0.61
N LYS A 108 17.50 -5.81 -0.29
CA LYS A 108 17.97 -4.68 -1.12
C LYS A 108 18.20 -3.42 -0.27
N PRO A 109 19.14 -2.54 -0.67
CA PRO A 109 19.26 -1.20 -0.09
C PRO A 109 17.95 -0.42 -0.19
N GLN A 110 17.72 0.50 0.74
CA GLN A 110 16.48 1.29 0.81
C GLN A 110 16.19 2.03 -0.51
N GLU A 111 17.19 2.65 -1.13
CA GLU A 111 17.02 3.38 -2.38
C GLU A 111 16.52 2.47 -3.51
N GLU A 112 17.02 1.23 -3.57
CA GLU A 112 16.61 0.24 -4.58
C GLU A 112 15.21 -0.32 -4.31
N LYS A 113 14.79 -0.40 -3.04
CA LYS A 113 13.44 -0.85 -2.68
C LYS A 113 12.36 0.08 -3.22
N PHE A 114 12.62 1.39 -3.22
CA PHE A 114 11.64 2.40 -3.62
C PHE A 114 11.69 2.78 -5.10
N PHE A 115 12.69 2.32 -5.87
CA PHE A 115 12.79 2.58 -7.32
C PHE A 115 11.54 2.13 -8.12
N ILE A 116 10.81 1.13 -7.61
CA ILE A 116 9.56 0.66 -8.23
C ILE A 116 8.43 1.70 -8.16
N LEU A 117 8.57 2.76 -7.35
CA LEU A 117 7.58 3.82 -7.16
C LEU A 117 7.76 5.01 -8.12
N ASP A 118 8.89 5.08 -8.83
CA ASP A 118 9.18 6.18 -9.76
C ASP A 118 8.59 5.94 -11.17
N LYS A 119 7.84 4.85 -11.37
CA LYS A 119 7.30 4.40 -12.66
C LYS A 119 5.78 4.58 -12.77
#